data_AF-A0A7S3MFF4-F1
#
_entry.id   AF-A0A7S3MFF4-F1
#
_cell.length_a   1.000
_cell.length_b   1.000
_cell.length_c   1.000
_cell.angle_alpha   90.00
_cell.angle_beta   90.00
_cell.angle_gamma   90.00
#
_symmetry.space_group_name_H-M   'P 1'
#
loop_
_entity.id
_entity.type
_entity.pdbx_description
1 polymer ?
#
loop_
_entity_poly.entity_id
_entity_poly.type
_entity_poly.pdbx_seq_one_letter_code
_entity_poly.pdbx_strand_id
1 'polypeptide(L)'
;VRHGIMLVGPSGGGKTQIFKNLRAALDSTMGVTHKDVRLNPKAIRAQEMYGEMDPLSGEWTTGVFAAMWAKYNNRANAYNTWIIADGPVDAIWIEDLNTVLDDNKILTLANGDRIPMTP
;
A
#
# COMPACT_ATOMS: atom_id res chain seq x y z
N VAL A 1 12.53 -10.79 6.84
CA VAL A 1 12.99 -10.30 5.51
C VAL A 1 11.96 -9.29 5.03
N ARG A 2 12.39 -8.07 4.66
CA ARG A 2 11.58 -6.84 4.57
C ARG A 2 10.38 -6.98 3.61
N HIS A 3 9.20 -6.54 4.04
CA HIS A 3 7.97 -6.47 3.23
C HIS A 3 7.63 -5.05 2.75
N GLY A 4 8.38 -4.04 3.22
CA GLY A 4 8.39 -2.68 2.71
C GLY A 4 9.68 -2.34 1.97
N ILE A 5 9.58 -1.65 0.83
CA ILE A 5 10.72 -1.21 0.01
C ILE A 5 10.51 0.25 -0.40
N MET A 6 11.56 1.06 -0.30
CA MET A 6 11.57 2.43 -0.81
C MET A 6 12.56 2.55 -1.96
N LEU A 7 12.10 3.08 -3.10
CA LEU A 7 12.94 3.34 -4.28
C LEU A 7 13.08 4.84 -4.49
N VAL A 8 14.24 5.38 -4.16
CA VAL A 8 14.52 6.82 -4.17
C VAL A 8 15.43 7.20 -5.34
N GLY A 9 15.16 8.33 -5.97
CA GLY A 9 15.96 8.85 -7.07
C GLY A 9 15.27 9.99 -7.81
N PRO A 10 15.98 10.70 -8.70
CA PRO A 10 15.42 11.84 -9.43
C PRO A 10 14.31 11.42 -10.40
N SER A 11 13.53 12.41 -10.87
CA SER A 11 12.60 12.21 -12.00
C SER A 11 13.38 11.76 -13.23
N GLY A 12 12.80 10.85 -14.03
CA GLY A 12 13.51 10.23 -15.17
C GLY A 12 14.61 9.23 -14.80
N GLY A 13 14.93 9.02 -13.51
CA GLY A 13 15.99 8.10 -13.05
C GLY A 13 15.68 6.60 -13.17
N GLY A 14 14.74 6.20 -14.04
CA GLY A 14 14.46 4.78 -14.31
C GLY A 14 13.71 3.99 -13.23
N LYS A 15 13.31 4.60 -12.11
CA LYS A 15 12.64 3.94 -10.97
C LYS A 15 11.47 3.02 -11.40
N THR A 16 10.57 3.55 -12.23
CA THR A 16 9.43 2.79 -12.77
C THR A 16 9.89 1.60 -13.62
N GLN A 17 10.96 1.76 -14.39
CA GLN A 17 11.48 0.69 -15.24
C GLN A 17 12.17 -0.40 -14.42
N ILE A 18 12.93 -0.04 -13.38
CA ILE A 18 13.53 -0.98 -12.44
C ILE A 18 12.44 -1.88 -11.84
N PHE A 19 11.36 -1.29 -11.35
CA PHE A 19 10.24 -2.05 -10.79
C PHE A 19 9.55 -2.95 -11.83
N LYS A 20 9.32 -2.46 -13.06
CA LYS A 20 8.75 -3.26 -14.15
C LYS A 20 9.62 -4.48 -14.50
N ASN A 21 10.95 -4.29 -14.55
CA ASN A 21 11.89 -5.37 -14.82
C ASN A 21 11.89 -6.41 -13.70
N LEU A 22 11.89 -5.96 -12.43
CA LEU A 22 11.78 -6.85 -11.27
C LEU A 22 10.50 -7.68 -11.33
N ARG A 23 9.35 -7.05 -11.58
CA ARG A 23 8.05 -7.73 -11.70
C ARG A 23 8.08 -8.81 -12.79
N ALA A 24 8.61 -8.48 -13.97
CA ALA A 24 8.72 -9.43 -15.07
C ALA A 24 9.65 -10.61 -14.74
N ALA A 25 10.76 -10.35 -14.04
CA ALA A 25 11.65 -11.40 -13.58
C ALA A 25 10.97 -12.31 -12.54
N LEU A 26 10.23 -11.75 -11.58
CA LEU A 26 9.47 -12.51 -10.59
C LEU A 26 8.38 -13.38 -11.23
N ASP A 27 7.64 -12.85 -12.20
CA ASP A 27 6.64 -13.62 -12.95
C ASP A 27 7.25 -14.85 -13.62
N SER A 28 8.41 -14.67 -14.27
CA SER A 28 9.10 -15.76 -14.97
C SER A 28 9.72 -16.81 -14.04
N THR A 29 10.20 -16.40 -12.87
CA THR A 29 10.97 -17.26 -11.96
C THR A 29 10.09 -17.99 -10.96
N MET A 30 9.00 -17.36 -10.50
CA MET A 30 8.10 -17.94 -9.51
C MET A 30 6.89 -18.63 -10.15
N GLY A 31 6.61 -18.40 -11.43
CA GLY A 31 5.42 -18.94 -12.10
C GLY A 31 4.10 -18.39 -11.57
N VAL A 32 4.15 -17.27 -10.83
CA VAL A 32 2.98 -16.57 -10.26
C VAL A 32 2.96 -15.16 -10.82
N THR A 33 1.80 -14.67 -11.24
CA THR A 33 1.65 -13.30 -11.74
C THR A 33 1.76 -12.29 -10.59
N HIS A 34 2.50 -11.21 -10.81
CA HIS A 34 2.63 -10.08 -9.89
C HIS A 34 1.92 -8.87 -10.51
N LYS A 35 0.92 -8.32 -9.81
CA LYS A 35 0.23 -7.09 -10.21
C LYS A 35 0.78 -5.90 -9.44
N ASP A 36 0.88 -4.76 -10.11
CA ASP A 36 1.12 -3.47 -9.45
C ASP A 36 -0.15 -2.62 -9.45
N VAL A 37 -0.51 -2.14 -8.26
CA VAL A 37 -1.58 -1.16 -8.07
C VAL A 37 -0.94 0.09 -7.49
N ARG A 38 -1.30 1.24 -8.03
CA ARG A 38 -0.61 2.50 -7.74
C ARG A 38 -1.59 3.52 -7.19
N LEU A 39 -1.10 4.32 -6.24
CA LEU A 39 -1.75 5.55 -5.82
C LEU A 39 -0.69 6.65 -5.67
N ASN A 40 -1.08 7.90 -5.86
CA ASN A 40 -0.24 9.02 -5.45
C ASN A 40 -0.71 9.48 -4.06
N PRO A 41 0.08 9.30 -3.00
CA PRO A 41 -0.36 9.62 -1.65
C PRO A 41 -0.65 11.12 -1.44
N LYS A 42 -0.03 12.02 -2.21
CA LYS A 42 -0.32 13.46 -2.13
C LYS A 42 -1.51 13.90 -2.98
N ALA A 43 -2.09 13.01 -3.78
CA ALA A 43 -3.34 13.29 -4.50
C ALA A 43 -4.58 13.01 -3.63
N ILE A 44 -4.40 12.43 -2.44
CA ILE A 44 -5.45 12.06 -1.49
C ILE A 44 -5.23 12.87 -0.22
N ARG A 45 -6.30 13.34 0.44
CA ARG A 45 -6.13 13.99 1.74
C ARG A 45 -5.69 12.94 2.76
N ALA A 46 -4.89 13.34 3.74
CA ALA A 46 -4.38 12.40 4.73
C ALA A 46 -5.50 11.63 5.45
N GLN A 47 -6.58 12.33 5.82
CA GLN A 47 -7.75 11.74 6.49
C GLN A 47 -8.48 10.71 5.62
N GLU A 48 -8.57 10.97 4.30
CA GLU A 48 -9.21 10.08 3.32
C GLU A 48 -8.35 8.87 2.95
N MET A 49 -7.07 8.85 3.34
CA MET A 49 -6.16 7.77 2.95
C MET A 49 -6.47 6.46 3.67
N TYR A 50 -6.66 6.49 4.99
CA TYR A 50 -6.91 5.29 5.79
C TYR A 50 -8.36 5.18 6.26
N GLY A 51 -9.06 6.30 6.29
CA GLY A 51 -10.47 6.38 6.66
C GLY A 51 -10.67 7.39 7.77
N GLU A 52 -11.86 7.95 7.79
CA GLU A 52 -12.24 8.98 8.76
C GLU A 52 -13.66 8.74 9.26
N MET A 53 -13.91 9.22 10.46
CA MET A 53 -15.25 9.29 11.01
C MET A 53 -15.83 10.67 10.69
N ASP A 54 -16.98 10.70 10.03
CA ASP A 54 -17.68 11.95 9.78
C ASP A 54 -18.05 12.60 11.12
N PRO A 55 -17.63 13.85 11.39
CA PRO A 55 -17.83 14.48 12.69
C PRO A 55 -19.28 14.87 12.97
N LEU A 56 -20.15 14.94 11.95
CA LEU A 56 -21.56 15.28 12.08
C LEU A 56 -22.43 14.02 12.23
N SER A 57 -22.22 13.01 11.40
CA SER A 57 -23.02 11.77 11.44
C SER A 57 -22.46 10.70 12.36
N GLY A 58 -21.15 10.74 12.66
CA GLY A 58 -20.44 9.68 13.36
C GLY A 58 -20.22 8.43 12.50
N GLU A 59 -20.54 8.47 11.21
CA GLU A 59 -20.37 7.34 10.32
C GLU A 59 -18.91 7.19 9.86
N TRP A 60 -18.43 5.95 9.80
CA TRP A 60 -17.10 5.63 9.33
C TRP A 60 -17.06 5.53 7.81
N THR A 61 -16.13 6.25 7.19
CA THR A 61 -15.83 6.13 5.76
C THR A 61 -14.48 5.45 5.58
N THR A 62 -14.45 4.31 4.86
CA THR A 62 -13.21 3.61 4.56
C THR A 62 -12.33 4.43 3.63
N GLY A 63 -11.05 4.61 4.00
CA GLY A 63 -10.10 5.35 3.18
C GLY A 63 -9.62 4.60 1.94
N VAL A 64 -9.03 5.34 1.01
CA VAL A 64 -8.57 4.82 -0.29
C VAL A 64 -7.54 3.70 -0.13
N PHE A 65 -6.51 3.90 0.70
CA PHE A 65 -5.48 2.90 0.96
C PHE A 65 -6.06 1.70 1.72
N ALA A 66 -6.92 1.92 2.71
CA ALA A 66 -7.57 0.84 3.46
C ALA A 66 -8.42 -0.06 2.54
N ALA A 67 -9.20 0.55 1.62
CA ALA A 67 -9.97 -0.17 0.62
C ALA A 67 -9.08 -0.94 -0.38
N MET A 68 -7.99 -0.32 -0.84
CA MET A 68 -6.99 -1.00 -1.67
C MET A 68 -6.35 -2.17 -0.93
N TRP A 69 -5.95 -1.98 0.33
CA TRP A 69 -5.37 -3.02 1.17
C TRP A 69 -6.34 -4.19 1.30
N ALA A 70 -7.58 -3.97 1.73
CA ALA A 70 -8.59 -5.02 1.85
C ALA A 70 -8.83 -5.80 0.53
N LYS A 71 -8.80 -5.11 -0.61
CA LYS A 71 -9.00 -5.73 -1.93
C LYS A 71 -7.81 -6.58 -2.39
N TYR A 72 -6.59 -6.09 -2.17
CA TYR A 72 -5.38 -6.66 -2.77
C TYR A 72 -4.58 -7.55 -1.81
N ASN A 73 -4.72 -7.36 -0.50
CA ASN A 73 -4.18 -8.21 0.57
C ASN A 73 -5.10 -9.41 0.82
N ASN A 74 -5.28 -10.25 -0.19
CA ASN A 74 -6.18 -11.40 -0.12
C ASN A 74 -5.52 -12.65 -0.72
N ARG A 75 -5.36 -13.70 0.10
CA ARG A 75 -4.76 -14.99 -0.29
C ARG A 75 -5.56 -15.77 -1.34
N ALA A 76 -6.83 -15.44 -1.54
CA ALA A 76 -7.64 -16.06 -2.59
C ALA A 76 -7.29 -15.54 -4.00
N ASN A 77 -6.49 -14.47 -4.11
CA ASN A 77 -6.02 -13.98 -5.39
C ASN A 77 -5.04 -14.97 -6.02
N ALA A 78 -5.21 -15.28 -7.31
CA ALA A 78 -4.28 -16.09 -8.09
C ALA A 78 -2.99 -15.34 -8.49
N TYR A 79 -2.73 -14.20 -7.85
CA TYR A 79 -1.62 -13.29 -8.17
C TYR A 79 -1.14 -12.61 -6.89
N ASN A 80 0.15 -12.28 -6.87
CA ASN A 80 0.75 -11.44 -5.84
C ASN A 80 0.50 -9.97 -6.18
N THR A 81 0.34 -9.11 -5.17
CA THR A 81 0.11 -7.68 -5.40
C THR A 81 1.19 -6.83 -4.75
N TRP A 82 1.67 -5.86 -5.52
CA TRP A 82 2.48 -4.75 -5.05
C TRP A 82 1.61 -3.49 -5.00
N ILE A 83 1.43 -2.93 -3.80
CA ILE A 83 0.80 -1.62 -3.64
C ILE A 83 1.91 -0.57 -3.64
N ILE A 84 1.89 0.32 -4.63
CA ILE A 84 2.93 1.34 -4.86
C ILE A 84 2.36 2.72 -4.55
N ALA A 85 2.95 3.39 -3.56
CA ALA A 85 2.76 4.81 -3.33
C ALA A 85 3.72 5.61 -4.25
N ASP A 86 3.23 6.00 -5.43
CA ASP A 86 3.97 6.75 -6.46
C ASP A 86 3.81 8.26 -6.23
N GLY A 87 4.58 8.78 -5.28
CA GLY A 87 4.58 10.19 -4.90
C GLY A 87 5.62 10.48 -3.83
N PRO A 88 5.76 11.74 -3.41
CA PRO A 88 6.69 12.11 -2.36
C PRO A 88 6.23 11.58 -0.99
N VAL A 89 7.19 11.19 -0.18
CA VAL A 89 6.98 10.74 1.20
C VAL A 89 6.84 11.94 2.12
N ASP A 90 5.87 11.87 3.02
CA ASP A 90 5.52 12.90 4.00
C ASP A 90 5.18 12.20 5.31
N ALA A 91 5.54 12.82 6.44
CA ALA A 91 5.33 12.26 7.77
C ALA A 91 3.86 11.94 8.06
N ILE A 92 2.94 12.75 7.56
CA ILE A 92 1.51 12.66 7.89
C ILE A 92 0.92 11.35 7.40
N TRP A 93 1.17 10.96 6.15
CA TRP A 93 0.53 9.76 5.59
C TRP A 93 1.30 8.48 5.88
N ILE A 94 2.63 8.56 6.09
CA ILE A 94 3.45 7.37 6.27
C ILE A 94 3.38 6.83 7.71
N GLU A 95 3.00 7.66 8.68
CA GLU A 95 2.91 7.26 10.09
C GLU A 95 1.95 6.08 10.30
N ASP A 96 0.77 6.13 9.66
CA ASP A 96 -0.23 5.06 9.71
C ASP A 96 0.20 3.76 9.01
N LEU A 97 1.26 3.79 8.19
CA LEU A 97 1.85 2.58 7.59
C LEU A 97 2.91 1.93 8.46
N ASN A 98 3.40 2.60 9.50
CA ASN A 98 4.51 2.06 10.28
C ASN A 98 4.17 0.69 10.89
N THR A 99 2.94 0.49 11.38
CA THR A 99 2.52 -0.79 11.99
C THR A 99 2.36 -1.93 10.99
N VAL A 100 2.19 -1.63 9.69
CA VAL A 100 2.15 -2.65 8.66
C VAL A 100 3.54 -2.92 8.09
N LEU A 101 4.44 -1.94 8.11
CA LEU A 101 5.81 -2.04 7.61
C LEU A 101 6.80 -2.62 8.65
N ASP A 102 6.44 -2.60 9.93
CA ASP A 102 7.19 -3.22 11.01
C ASP A 102 6.90 -4.74 11.15
N ASP A 103 7.43 -5.36 12.21
CA ASP A 103 7.26 -6.79 12.46
C ASP A 103 5.82 -7.20 12.82
N ASN A 104 4.95 -6.24 13.19
CA ASN A 104 3.55 -6.52 13.50
C ASN A 104 2.76 -6.90 12.26
N LYS A 105 3.11 -6.35 11.08
CA LYS A 105 2.47 -6.63 9.78
C LYS A 105 0.94 -6.48 9.83
N ILE A 106 0.44 -5.47 10.54
CA ILE A 106 -1.00 -5.21 10.70
C ILE A 106 -1.28 -3.75 10.38
N LEU A 107 -2.20 -3.52 9.45
CA LEU A 107 -2.77 -2.19 9.23
C LEU A 107 -3.80 -1.91 10.34
N THR A 108 -3.56 -0.87 11.12
CA THR A 108 -4.47 -0.43 12.19
C THR A 108 -5.18 0.84 11.75
N LEU A 109 -6.51 0.82 11.69
CA LEU A 109 -7.32 1.98 11.31
C LEU A 109 -7.82 2.73 12.55
N ALA A 110 -8.16 4.00 12.38
CA ALA A 110 -8.61 4.86 13.49
C ALA A 110 -9.93 4.40 14.14
N ASN A 111 -10.78 3.64 13.42
CA ASN A 111 -11.97 3.01 13.98
C ASN A 111 -11.67 1.76 14.84
N GLY A 112 -10.40 1.35 14.95
CA GLY A 112 -9.97 0.17 15.68
C GLY A 112 -9.87 -1.10 14.84
N ASP A 113 -10.20 -1.06 13.54
CA ASP A 113 -10.04 -2.21 12.66
C ASP A 113 -8.56 -2.58 12.49
N ARG A 114 -8.29 -3.89 12.49
CA ARG A 114 -6.94 -4.44 12.37
C ARG A 114 -6.91 -5.45 11.24
N ILE A 115 -6.22 -5.10 10.15
CA ILE A 115 -6.17 -5.90 8.94
C ILE A 115 -4.75 -6.49 8.80
N PRO A 116 -4.54 -7.79 9.10
CA PRO A 116 -3.22 -8.41 9.02
C PRO A 116 -2.77 -8.57 7.58
N MET A 117 -1.47 -8.40 7.33
CA MET A 117 -0.86 -8.68 6.04
C MET A 117 -0.90 -10.18 5.74
N THR A 118 -1.35 -10.53 4.55
CA THR A 118 -1.26 -11.88 4.03
C THR A 118 0.13 -12.11 3.45
N PRO A 119 0.79 -13.25 3.74
CA PRO A 119 2.00 -13.69 3.06
C PRO A 119 1.80 -13.82 1.56
#